data_AF-A0A2T4ZDX5-F1
#
_entry.id   AF-A0A2T4ZDX5-F1
#
_cell.length_a   1.000
_cell.length_b   1.000
_cell.length_c   1.000
_cell.angle_alpha   90.00
_cell.angle_beta   90.00
_cell.angle_gamma   90.00
#
_symmetry.space_group_name_H-M   'P 1'
#
loop_
_entity.id
_entity.type
_entity.pdbx_description
1 polymer ?
#
loop_
_entity_poly.entity_id
_entity_poly.type
_entity_poly.pdbx_seq_one_letter_code
_entity_poly.pdbx_strand_id
1 'polypeptide(L)'
;MELGAALRKGEDNAALRPVVAAWKEYSDTLVKHTQDGQVVLRNAVRPSAFFNLDDLHFSPGFWRIVPGLFVTTGLFLTFLGLISALNSMATPAGVGSADVNIDINGLLTIASAKFIMSLTGLLCSIAFTVVLRVGTGRIDQAIHHLCTAIESHLTFISLEELAVEQLATTREQREHFRTIGLELVAELGRPLREELPAHISRSIGEAMSPLLQQVGQIGATGMEGMVRDLSSRFSEDVGRALSQASDKLTIAGERISELSARMDQSSGRMGSEMENAVGRLTQTVEDLRTAMGATAKTASSALTQGTEQLLSAMNETLQGIRDNTGEGARAISAAALEMRQAAEAFRAELEEATKTGSGAAREQMQAASQAASSAIDGAGRSILDAFDKRAGDIAKATEAFSSKAAEDLLDPLGQISERLKSVVTELTGGMSSLGRFSDGIRAGAEATEQAAGHFRGASSAFVEAATPLRASTSSIEVAIKHLADATANISDTVGKSAAATASSAASALASAQEILGGEAKAIEASLSGIEAMLERLRGQGDRLDDMDEKLGKAFEAYRTQVASAVEGMFGHVREMQAQLSPALDTLHSIVVQAEQFAPESRRR
;
A
#
# COMPACT_ATOMS: atom_id res chain seq x y z
N MET A 1 8.10 -31.43 19.82
CA MET A 1 8.21 -31.34 21.29
C MET A 1 9.63 -31.02 21.75
N GLU A 2 10.68 -31.56 21.11
CA GLU A 2 12.07 -31.35 21.52
C GLU A 2 12.60 -29.91 21.33
N LEU A 3 12.20 -29.21 20.26
CA LEU A 3 12.63 -27.83 20.00
C LEU A 3 12.20 -26.87 21.14
N GLY A 4 10.98 -27.03 21.65
CA GLY A 4 10.44 -26.20 22.74
C GLY A 4 11.11 -26.45 24.11
N ALA A 5 11.74 -27.60 24.31
CA ALA A 5 12.54 -27.88 25.50
C ALA A 5 13.97 -27.32 25.36
N ALA A 6 14.55 -27.41 24.15
CA ALA A 6 15.84 -26.82 23.83
C ALA A 6 15.82 -25.28 23.91
N LEU A 7 14.74 -24.65 23.42
CA LEU A 7 14.56 -23.20 23.48
C LEU A 7 14.45 -22.68 24.93
N ARG A 8 13.69 -23.38 25.79
CA ARG A 8 13.59 -23.04 27.22
C ARG A 8 14.93 -23.14 27.94
N LYS A 9 15.72 -24.16 27.62
CA LYS A 9 17.09 -24.31 28.16
C LYS A 9 18.06 -23.25 27.60
N GLY A 10 17.78 -22.74 26.40
CA GLY A 10 18.55 -21.67 25.76
C GLY A 10 18.30 -20.28 26.38
N GLU A 11 17.11 -20.02 26.94
CA GLU A 11 16.80 -18.74 27.61
C GLU A 11 17.70 -18.47 28.83
N ASP A 12 18.12 -19.53 29.52
CA ASP A 12 19.01 -19.47 30.69
C ASP A 12 20.48 -19.20 30.30
N ASN A 13 20.85 -19.39 29.04
CA ASN A 13 22.21 -19.15 28.55
C ASN A 13 22.30 -17.79 27.87
N ALA A 14 23.08 -16.87 28.45
CA ALA A 14 23.28 -15.52 27.94
C ALA A 14 23.74 -15.47 26.46
N ALA A 15 24.49 -16.47 26.00
CA ALA A 15 24.94 -16.55 24.61
C ALA A 15 23.85 -17.02 23.62
N LEU A 16 22.86 -17.78 24.09
CA LEU A 16 21.76 -18.30 23.26
C LEU A 16 20.51 -17.42 23.32
N ARG A 17 20.41 -16.56 24.34
CA ARG A 17 19.26 -15.68 24.56
C ARG A 17 18.87 -14.82 23.34
N PRO A 18 19.81 -14.18 22.61
CA PRO A 18 19.46 -13.42 21.40
C PRO A 18 18.89 -14.31 20.30
N VAL A 19 19.45 -15.51 20.11
CA VAL A 19 18.98 -16.49 19.13
C VAL A 19 17.58 -17.00 19.47
N VAL A 20 17.31 -17.25 20.76
CA VAL A 20 15.98 -17.69 21.22
C VAL A 20 14.95 -16.58 21.08
N ALA A 21 15.31 -15.33 21.37
CA ALA A 21 14.45 -14.18 21.18
C ALA A 21 14.10 -13.99 19.68
N ALA A 22 15.10 -14.01 18.80
CA ALA A 22 14.91 -13.94 17.36
C ALA A 22 14.04 -15.10 16.83
N TRP A 23 14.23 -16.31 17.35
CA TRP A 23 13.39 -17.45 17.00
C TRP A 23 11.93 -17.26 17.44
N LYS A 24 11.70 -16.72 18.63
CA LYS A 24 10.34 -16.46 19.13
C LYS A 24 9.62 -15.46 18.25
N GLU A 25 10.26 -14.34 17.95
CA GLU A 25 9.71 -13.29 17.09
C GLU A 25 9.47 -13.80 15.66
N TYR A 26 10.43 -14.54 15.10
CA TYR A 26 10.25 -15.21 13.81
C TYR A 26 9.07 -16.20 13.84
N SER A 27 8.95 -17.01 14.89
CA SER A 27 7.89 -18.03 15.00
C SER A 27 6.48 -17.43 15.05
N ASP A 28 6.33 -16.21 15.56
CA ASP A 28 5.06 -15.49 15.59
C ASP A 28 4.61 -15.06 14.16
N THR A 29 5.54 -15.00 13.20
CA THR A 29 5.23 -14.69 11.79
C THR A 29 4.81 -15.91 10.97
N LEU A 30 4.88 -17.12 11.53
CA LEU A 30 4.52 -18.35 10.83
C LEU A 30 3.01 -18.46 10.66
N VAL A 31 2.57 -18.67 9.42
CA VAL A 31 1.16 -18.79 9.08
C VAL A 31 0.78 -20.27 9.10
N LYS A 32 -0.28 -20.61 9.84
CA LYS A 32 -0.87 -21.95 9.82
C LYS A 32 -1.72 -22.07 8.56
N HIS A 33 -1.34 -22.96 7.66
CA HIS A 33 -2.07 -23.24 6.43
C HIS A 33 -2.53 -24.71 6.44
N THR A 34 -3.81 -24.94 6.20
CA THR A 34 -4.36 -26.30 6.16
C THR A 34 -4.33 -26.80 4.73
N GLN A 35 -3.45 -27.74 4.44
CA GLN A 35 -3.34 -28.41 3.15
C GLN A 35 -3.71 -29.88 3.32
N ASP A 36 -4.67 -30.38 2.55
CA ASP A 36 -5.12 -31.78 2.57
C ASP A 36 -5.50 -32.30 3.98
N GLY A 37 -6.12 -31.44 4.80
CA GLY A 37 -6.54 -31.77 6.16
C GLY A 37 -5.41 -31.80 7.20
N GLN A 38 -4.17 -31.48 6.81
CA GLN A 38 -3.05 -31.31 7.73
C GLN A 38 -2.68 -29.83 7.88
N VAL A 39 -2.43 -29.40 9.13
CA VAL A 39 -1.97 -28.05 9.42
C VAL A 39 -0.46 -27.99 9.19
N VAL A 40 -0.05 -27.37 8.09
CA VAL A 40 1.35 -27.11 7.74
C VAL A 40 1.69 -25.67 8.11
N LEU A 41 2.83 -25.45 8.75
CA LEU A 41 3.33 -24.11 9.04
C LEU A 41 4.07 -23.59 7.80
N ARG A 42 3.66 -22.42 7.31
CA ARG A 42 4.28 -21.75 6.16
C ARG A 42 4.97 -20.46 6.60
N ASN A 43 6.02 -20.13 5.87
CA ASN A 43 6.84 -18.98 6.14
C ASN A 43 6.34 -17.75 5.36
N ALA A 44 6.02 -16.65 6.05
CA ALA A 44 5.58 -15.40 5.43
C ALA A 44 6.72 -14.38 5.24
N VAL A 45 7.78 -14.46 6.07
CA VAL A 45 8.93 -13.55 6.06
C VAL A 45 10.22 -14.36 6.04
N ARG A 46 11.24 -13.95 5.29
CA ARG A 46 12.51 -14.70 5.27
C ARG A 46 13.18 -14.71 6.66
N PRO A 47 13.73 -15.85 7.13
CA PRO A 47 14.38 -15.93 8.44
C PRO A 47 15.54 -14.94 8.58
N SER A 48 16.23 -14.62 7.47
CA SER A 48 17.33 -13.65 7.46
C SER A 48 16.94 -12.25 7.93
N ALA A 49 15.65 -11.91 7.92
CA ALA A 49 15.17 -10.64 8.48
C ALA A 49 15.34 -10.59 10.00
N PHE A 50 15.19 -11.72 10.69
CA PHE A 50 15.32 -11.83 12.14
C PHE A 50 16.68 -12.39 12.57
N PHE A 51 17.26 -13.25 11.73
CA PHE A 51 18.56 -13.86 11.96
C PHE A 51 19.66 -13.12 11.19
N ASN A 52 20.05 -11.95 11.70
CA ASN A 52 21.18 -11.17 11.18
C ASN A 52 22.21 -10.85 12.28
N LEU A 53 23.48 -10.67 11.89
CA LEU A 53 24.60 -10.46 12.83
C LEU A 53 24.43 -9.26 13.75
N ASP A 54 23.76 -8.21 13.28
CA ASP A 54 23.62 -6.95 14.00
C ASP A 54 22.51 -7.05 15.06
N ASP A 55 21.35 -7.61 14.72
CA ASP A 55 20.22 -7.80 15.63
C ASP A 55 20.47 -8.91 16.65
N LEU A 56 21.28 -9.92 16.31
CA LEU A 56 21.76 -10.92 17.27
C LEU A 56 22.89 -10.42 18.17
N HIS A 57 23.36 -9.18 17.99
CA HIS A 57 24.49 -8.60 18.72
C HIS A 57 25.81 -9.39 18.61
N PHE A 58 25.97 -10.16 17.53
CA PHE A 58 27.22 -10.86 17.21
C PHE A 58 28.18 -10.01 16.37
N SER A 59 27.81 -8.76 16.08
CA SER A 59 28.67 -7.80 15.39
C SER A 59 29.96 -7.54 16.17
N PRO A 60 31.13 -7.42 15.53
CA PRO A 60 32.42 -7.26 16.20
C PRO A 60 32.53 -6.06 17.14
N GLY A 61 31.70 -5.03 16.98
CA GLY A 61 31.59 -3.89 17.88
C GLY A 61 32.95 -3.31 18.31
N PHE A 62 33.20 -3.33 19.63
CA PHE A 62 34.45 -2.87 20.26
C PHE A 62 35.70 -3.62 19.77
N TRP A 63 35.59 -4.92 19.46
CA TRP A 63 36.71 -5.74 19.00
C TRP A 63 37.28 -5.31 17.65
N ARG A 64 36.52 -4.55 16.85
CA ARG A 64 37.00 -3.97 15.60
C ARG A 64 38.11 -2.94 15.80
N ILE A 65 38.16 -2.28 16.95
CA ILE A 65 39.12 -1.19 17.26
C ILE A 65 40.41 -1.74 17.88
N VAL A 66 40.36 -2.93 18.47
CA VAL A 66 41.46 -3.60 19.18
C VAL A 66 42.75 -3.77 18.35
N PRO A 67 42.71 -4.15 17.04
CA PRO A 67 43.91 -4.16 16.20
C PRO A 67 44.62 -2.81 16.14
N GLY A 68 43.87 -1.72 16.01
CA GLY A 68 44.42 -0.36 16.01
C GLY A 68 45.06 -0.02 17.35
N LEU A 69 44.42 -0.41 18.45
CA LEU A 69 44.94 -0.20 19.81
C LEU A 69 46.26 -0.94 20.06
N PHE A 70 46.47 -2.15 19.52
CA PHE A 70 47.75 -2.84 19.64
C PHE A 70 48.90 -2.10 18.94
N VAL A 71 48.63 -1.52 17.77
CA VAL A 71 49.64 -0.73 17.03
C VAL A 71 49.94 0.57 17.77
N THR A 72 48.91 1.32 18.19
CA THR A 72 49.11 2.59 18.89
C THR A 72 49.77 2.38 20.25
N THR A 73 49.44 1.31 20.98
CA THR A 73 50.10 0.95 22.25
C THR A 73 51.56 0.56 22.02
N GLY A 74 51.85 -0.23 20.97
CA GLY A 74 53.22 -0.59 20.62
C GLY A 74 54.09 0.63 20.27
N LEU A 75 53.53 1.57 19.51
CA LEU A 75 54.17 2.84 19.18
C LEU A 75 54.35 3.72 20.42
N PHE A 76 53.35 3.82 21.30
CA PHE A 76 53.43 4.57 22.54
C PHE A 76 54.53 4.05 23.48
N LEU A 77 54.62 2.73 23.67
CA LEU A 77 55.68 2.09 24.48
C LEU A 77 57.06 2.33 23.87
N THR A 78 57.16 2.33 22.54
CA THR A 78 58.40 2.65 21.82
C THR A 78 58.86 4.08 22.11
N PHE A 79 57.94 5.04 22.09
CA PHE A 79 58.22 6.44 22.45
C PHE A 79 58.63 6.62 23.91
N LEU A 80 57.89 6.01 24.87
CA LEU A 80 58.25 6.05 26.28
C LEU A 80 59.64 5.46 26.55
N GLY A 81 59.93 4.34 25.88
CA GLY A 81 61.26 3.76 25.93
C GLY A 81 62.31 4.77 25.46
N LEU A 82 62.13 5.42 24.30
CA LEU A 82 63.07 6.38 23.73
C LEU A 82 63.36 7.53 24.71
N ILE A 83 62.32 8.08 25.33
CA ILE A 83 62.44 9.13 26.36
C ILE A 83 63.24 8.64 27.57
N SER A 84 62.96 7.44 28.09
CA SER A 84 63.68 6.88 29.25
C SER A 84 65.17 6.67 28.99
N ALA A 85 65.54 6.27 27.77
CA ALA A 85 66.94 6.05 27.40
C ALA A 85 67.71 7.36 27.29
N LEU A 86 67.10 8.37 26.67
CA LEU A 86 67.68 9.71 26.59
C LEU A 86 67.89 10.33 27.98
N ASN A 87 66.93 10.14 28.90
CA ASN A 87 67.08 10.61 30.28
C ASN A 87 68.18 9.89 31.07
N SER A 88 68.43 8.61 30.80
CA SER A 88 69.50 7.84 31.49
C SER A 88 70.90 8.21 31.00
N MET A 89 71.01 8.78 29.80
CA MET A 89 72.28 9.30 29.25
C MET A 89 72.53 10.77 29.62
N ALA A 90 71.49 11.51 30.00
CA ALA A 90 71.61 12.89 30.44
C ALA A 90 72.23 13.04 31.85
N THR A 91 72.39 11.94 32.60
CA THR A 91 73.13 11.91 33.86
C THR A 91 74.65 11.86 33.59
N PRO A 92 75.43 12.85 34.08
CA PRO A 92 76.86 12.94 33.76
C PRO A 92 77.64 11.80 34.43
N ALA A 93 78.21 10.92 33.61
CA ALA A 93 79.16 9.90 34.06
C ALA A 93 80.46 10.55 34.52
N GLY A 94 80.91 10.19 35.73
CA GLY A 94 82.18 10.64 36.29
C GLY A 94 83.38 10.17 35.47
N VAL A 95 84.33 11.10 35.31
CA VAL A 95 85.67 11.01 34.70
C VAL A 95 86.29 9.60 34.62
N GLY A 96 86.32 9.02 33.41
CA GLY A 96 87.09 7.82 33.06
C GLY A 96 86.91 7.40 31.60
N SER A 97 87.93 7.60 30.76
CA SER A 97 87.91 7.48 29.28
C SER A 97 87.89 6.04 28.72
N ALA A 98 87.26 5.09 29.43
CA ALA A 98 86.96 3.74 28.96
C ALA A 98 85.45 3.43 28.83
N ASP A 99 84.57 4.30 29.34
CA ASP A 99 83.12 4.04 29.44
C ASP A 99 82.28 4.40 28.20
N VAL A 100 82.80 5.22 27.28
CA VAL A 100 82.02 5.72 26.12
C VAL A 100 81.62 4.60 25.13
N ASN A 101 82.43 3.55 25.00
CA ASN A 101 82.12 2.39 24.13
C ASN A 101 81.13 1.41 24.77
N ILE A 102 80.99 1.40 26.10
CA ILE A 102 80.00 0.61 26.81
C ILE A 102 78.61 1.27 26.65
N ASP A 103 78.58 2.60 26.61
CA ASP A 103 77.36 3.41 26.51
C ASP A 103 76.69 3.33 25.11
N ILE A 104 77.48 3.25 24.02
CA ILE A 104 76.95 3.07 22.65
C ILE A 104 76.32 1.67 22.44
N ASN A 105 76.93 0.62 23.01
CA ASN A 105 76.34 -0.72 22.95
C ASN A 105 75.07 -0.82 23.80
N GLY A 106 75.01 -0.10 24.94
CA GLY A 106 73.79 0.10 25.72
C GLY A 106 72.70 0.78 24.91
N LEU A 107 73.02 1.85 24.18
CA LEU A 107 72.14 2.57 23.26
C LEU A 107 71.54 1.69 22.18
N LEU A 108 72.35 0.90 21.48
CA LEU A 108 71.89 0.00 20.43
C LEU A 108 71.00 -1.12 21.00
N THR A 109 71.32 -1.61 22.20
CA THR A 109 70.51 -2.63 22.88
C THR A 109 69.17 -2.06 23.32
N ILE A 110 69.15 -0.85 23.86
CA ILE A 110 67.93 -0.16 24.30
C ILE A 110 67.07 0.29 23.10
N ALA A 111 67.69 0.72 21.99
CA ALA A 111 66.98 1.06 20.76
C ALA A 111 66.36 -0.18 20.08
N SER A 112 67.13 -1.27 19.96
CA SER A 112 66.63 -2.53 19.39
C SER A 112 65.51 -3.17 20.21
N ALA A 113 65.58 -3.11 21.55
CA ALA A 113 64.50 -3.57 22.43
C ALA A 113 63.17 -2.84 22.18
N LYS A 114 63.20 -1.55 21.79
CA LYS A 114 61.98 -0.76 21.51
C LYS A 114 61.42 -1.04 20.13
N PHE A 115 62.27 -1.31 19.14
CA PHE A 115 61.82 -1.82 17.84
C PHE A 115 61.07 -3.15 18.00
N ILE A 116 61.53 -4.03 18.91
CA ILE A 116 60.83 -5.28 19.24
C ILE A 116 59.46 -5.01 19.88
N MET A 117 59.32 -3.98 20.73
CA MET A 117 58.00 -3.61 21.30
C MET A 117 57.01 -3.15 20.23
N SER A 118 57.44 -2.31 19.28
CA SER A 118 56.58 -1.91 18.14
C SER A 118 56.25 -3.07 17.22
N LEU A 119 57.22 -3.94 16.94
CA LEU A 119 57.03 -5.12 16.09
C LEU A 119 56.04 -6.11 16.71
N THR A 120 56.10 -6.29 18.02
CA THR A 120 55.16 -7.15 18.76
C THR A 120 53.74 -6.57 18.71
N GLY A 121 53.58 -5.26 18.86
CA GLY A 121 52.28 -4.60 18.70
C GLY A 121 51.68 -4.78 17.30
N LEU A 122 52.49 -4.66 16.25
CA LEU A 122 52.07 -4.93 14.87
C LEU A 122 51.71 -6.40 14.65
N LEU A 123 52.53 -7.33 15.14
CA LEU A 123 52.29 -8.76 15.00
C LEU A 123 51.01 -9.18 15.72
N CYS A 124 50.78 -8.70 16.94
CA CYS A 124 49.53 -8.90 17.67
C CYS A 124 48.32 -8.30 16.93
N SER A 125 48.47 -7.12 16.33
CA SER A 125 47.43 -6.49 15.51
C SER A 125 47.04 -7.33 14.29
N ILE A 126 48.03 -7.83 13.54
CA ILE A 126 47.82 -8.69 12.36
C ILE A 126 47.17 -10.00 12.78
N ALA A 127 47.72 -10.69 13.78
CA ALA A 127 47.20 -11.95 14.27
C ALA A 127 45.76 -11.81 14.77
N PHE A 128 45.47 -10.76 15.55
CA PHE A 128 44.13 -10.49 16.05
C PHE A 128 43.14 -10.17 14.91
N THR A 129 43.56 -9.39 13.91
CA THR A 129 42.73 -9.08 12.74
C THR A 129 42.35 -10.34 11.96
N VAL A 130 43.31 -11.25 11.76
CA VAL A 130 43.05 -12.53 11.08
C VAL A 130 42.06 -13.37 11.89
N VAL A 131 42.28 -13.51 13.20
CA VAL A 131 41.40 -14.28 14.09
C VAL A 131 39.99 -13.70 14.10
N LEU A 132 39.85 -12.37 14.22
CA LEU A 132 38.56 -11.69 14.22
C LEU A 132 37.84 -11.92 12.89
N ARG A 133 38.53 -11.77 11.75
CA ARG A 133 37.92 -11.94 10.42
C ARG A 133 37.46 -13.38 10.17
N VAL A 134 38.25 -14.36 10.59
CA VAL A 134 37.86 -15.79 10.51
C VAL A 134 36.71 -16.10 11.45
N GLY A 135 36.73 -15.55 12.67
CA GLY A 135 35.65 -15.71 13.66
C GLY A 135 34.33 -15.16 13.16
N THR A 136 34.29 -13.91 12.71
CA THR A 136 33.09 -13.28 12.17
C THR A 136 32.57 -14.01 10.94
N GLY A 137 33.47 -14.44 10.04
CA GLY A 137 33.08 -15.23 8.86
C GLY A 137 32.46 -16.58 9.21
N ARG A 138 32.93 -17.24 10.28
CA ARG A 138 32.32 -18.50 10.76
C ARG A 138 30.92 -18.28 11.34
N ILE A 139 30.71 -17.19 12.08
CA ILE A 139 29.40 -16.85 12.64
C ILE A 139 28.41 -16.53 11.51
N ASP A 140 28.85 -15.74 10.52
CA ASP A 140 28.05 -15.42 9.34
C ASP A 140 27.61 -16.67 8.58
N GLN A 141 28.55 -17.60 8.32
CA GLN A 141 28.25 -18.89 7.71
C GLN A 141 27.29 -19.73 8.55
N ALA A 142 27.45 -19.75 9.87
CA ALA A 142 26.56 -20.50 10.76
C ALA A 142 25.13 -19.93 10.76
N ILE A 143 24.98 -18.61 10.75
CA ILE A 143 23.67 -17.93 10.62
C ILE A 143 23.05 -18.23 9.26
N HIS A 144 23.84 -18.18 8.18
CA HIS A 144 23.35 -18.51 6.84
C HIS A 144 22.85 -19.96 6.76
N HIS A 145 23.63 -20.92 7.30
CA HIS A 145 23.21 -22.32 7.39
C HIS A 145 21.95 -22.51 8.23
N LEU A 146 21.81 -21.78 9.34
CA LEU A 146 20.59 -21.79 10.14
C LEU A 146 19.39 -21.31 9.32
N CYS A 147 19.52 -20.16 8.63
CA CYS A 147 18.46 -19.63 7.76
C CYS A 147 18.07 -20.63 6.66
N THR A 148 19.05 -21.22 5.97
CA THR A 148 18.78 -22.23 4.94
C THR A 148 18.10 -23.47 5.50
N ALA A 149 18.51 -23.94 6.69
CA ALA A 149 17.87 -25.08 7.34
C ALA A 149 16.39 -24.77 7.66
N ILE A 150 16.11 -23.58 8.20
CA ILE A 150 14.75 -23.11 8.48
C ILE A 150 13.92 -23.04 7.19
N GLU A 151 14.45 -22.44 6.13
CA GLU A 151 13.79 -22.34 4.83
C GLU A 151 13.56 -23.70 4.17
N SER A 152 14.48 -24.67 4.34
CA SER A 152 14.31 -26.00 3.78
C SER A 152 13.20 -26.82 4.46
N HIS A 153 12.86 -26.48 5.71
CA HIS A 153 11.84 -27.16 6.50
C HIS A 153 10.50 -26.42 6.53
N LEU A 154 10.40 -25.24 5.93
CA LEU A 154 9.18 -24.43 5.89
C LEU A 154 8.87 -24.00 4.46
N THR A 155 7.66 -24.27 3.99
CA THR A 155 7.23 -23.78 2.68
C THR A 155 7.00 -22.28 2.74
N PHE A 156 7.71 -21.51 1.91
CA PHE A 156 7.50 -20.07 1.78
C PHE A 156 6.19 -19.80 1.04
N ILE A 157 5.37 -18.90 1.58
CA ILE A 157 4.20 -18.37 0.90
C ILE A 157 4.38 -16.87 0.72
N SER A 158 4.33 -16.41 -0.53
CA SER A 158 4.41 -14.98 -0.81
C SER A 158 3.05 -14.32 -0.63
N LEU A 159 3.03 -12.99 -0.43
CA LEU A 159 1.79 -12.23 -0.34
C LEU A 159 1.02 -12.27 -1.68
N GLU A 160 1.75 -12.32 -2.80
CA GLU A 160 1.20 -12.45 -4.14
C GLU A 160 0.55 -13.82 -4.35
N GLU A 161 1.21 -14.89 -3.91
CA GLU A 161 0.65 -16.25 -3.98
C GLU A 161 -0.62 -16.37 -3.14
N LEU A 162 -0.62 -15.80 -1.92
CA LEU A 162 -1.81 -15.73 -1.08
C LEU A 162 -2.93 -14.91 -1.73
N ALA A 163 -2.62 -13.80 -2.39
CA ALA A 163 -3.61 -12.99 -3.11
C ALA A 163 -4.20 -13.73 -4.32
N VAL A 164 -3.38 -14.52 -5.02
CA VAL A 164 -3.84 -15.39 -6.11
C VAL A 164 -4.76 -16.48 -5.58
N GLU A 165 -4.42 -17.10 -4.45
CA GLU A 165 -5.28 -18.10 -3.79
C GLU A 165 -6.61 -17.50 -3.35
N GLN A 166 -6.60 -16.33 -2.70
CA GLN A 166 -7.82 -15.59 -2.35
C GLN A 166 -8.70 -15.26 -3.56
N LEU A 167 -8.08 -14.85 -4.68
CA LEU A 167 -8.80 -14.57 -5.91
C LEU A 167 -9.44 -15.84 -6.48
N ALA A 168 -8.76 -16.99 -6.40
CA ALA A 168 -9.29 -18.27 -6.84
C ALA A 168 -10.49 -18.69 -5.97
N THR A 169 -10.37 -18.65 -4.63
CA THR A 169 -11.50 -18.94 -3.72
C THR A 169 -12.66 -17.99 -3.94
N THR A 170 -12.41 -16.70 -4.18
CA THR A 170 -13.47 -15.72 -4.48
C THR A 170 -14.19 -16.03 -5.80
N ARG A 171 -13.47 -16.51 -6.82
CA ARG A 171 -14.07 -16.97 -8.08
C ARG A 171 -14.95 -18.19 -7.85
N GLU A 172 -14.47 -19.17 -7.08
CA GLU A 172 -15.22 -20.37 -6.73
C GLU A 172 -16.48 -20.03 -5.92
N GLN A 173 -16.39 -19.14 -4.93
CA GLN A 173 -17.53 -18.63 -4.18
C GLN A 173 -18.57 -17.97 -5.09
N ARG A 174 -18.14 -17.19 -6.09
CA ARG A 174 -19.05 -16.57 -7.06
C ARG A 174 -19.82 -17.63 -7.85
N GLU A 175 -19.15 -18.68 -8.30
CA GLU A 175 -19.83 -19.79 -8.97
C GLU A 175 -20.80 -20.51 -8.02
N HIS A 176 -20.41 -20.72 -6.76
CA HIS A 176 -21.30 -21.28 -5.75
C HIS A 176 -22.56 -20.43 -5.53
N PHE A 177 -22.43 -19.09 -5.44
CA PHE A 177 -23.58 -18.18 -5.36
C PHE A 177 -24.44 -18.21 -6.62
N ARG A 178 -23.84 -18.35 -7.81
CA ARG A 178 -24.58 -18.51 -9.06
C ARG A 178 -25.41 -19.80 -9.06
N THR A 179 -24.82 -20.90 -8.60
CA THR A 179 -25.51 -22.18 -8.47
C THR A 179 -26.64 -22.10 -7.45
N ILE A 180 -26.39 -21.53 -6.26
CA ILE A 180 -27.43 -21.29 -5.26
C ILE A 180 -28.55 -20.42 -5.84
N GLY A 181 -28.22 -19.37 -6.59
CA GLY A 181 -29.22 -18.53 -7.25
C GLY A 181 -30.08 -19.29 -8.26
N LEU A 182 -29.48 -20.19 -9.04
CA LEU A 182 -30.20 -21.05 -9.99
C LEU A 182 -31.06 -22.11 -9.28
N GLU A 183 -30.54 -22.75 -8.24
CA GLU A 183 -31.27 -23.74 -7.42
C GLU A 183 -32.44 -23.08 -6.68
N LEU A 184 -32.23 -21.89 -6.10
CA LEU A 184 -33.27 -21.14 -5.41
C LEU A 184 -34.39 -20.73 -6.37
N VAL A 185 -34.06 -20.33 -7.61
CA VAL A 185 -35.06 -20.02 -8.65
C VAL A 185 -35.81 -21.29 -9.08
N ALA A 186 -35.14 -22.43 -9.16
CA ALA A 186 -35.78 -23.70 -9.50
C ALA A 186 -36.69 -24.22 -8.37
N GLU A 187 -36.25 -24.16 -7.11
CA GLU A 187 -36.99 -24.62 -5.94
C GLU A 187 -38.13 -23.67 -5.52
N LEU A 188 -37.96 -22.35 -5.62
CA LEU A 188 -39.03 -21.38 -5.32
C LEU A 188 -39.97 -21.15 -6.52
N GLY A 189 -39.48 -21.32 -7.76
CA GLY A 189 -40.25 -21.02 -8.96
C GLY A 189 -41.43 -21.96 -9.19
N ARG A 190 -41.28 -23.26 -8.86
CA ARG A 190 -42.32 -24.27 -9.09
C ARG A 190 -43.51 -24.16 -8.12
N PRO A 191 -43.31 -24.04 -6.79
CA PRO A 191 -44.41 -23.87 -5.84
C PRO A 191 -45.22 -22.59 -6.08
N LEU A 192 -44.54 -21.50 -6.46
CA LEU A 192 -45.19 -20.22 -6.75
C LEU A 192 -46.00 -20.22 -8.06
N ARG A 193 -45.55 -20.95 -9.10
CA ARG A 193 -46.26 -21.01 -10.39
C ARG A 193 -47.36 -22.06 -10.44
N GLU A 194 -47.17 -23.21 -9.80
CA GLU A 194 -48.04 -24.38 -10.02
C GLU A 194 -48.85 -24.72 -8.78
N GLU A 195 -48.22 -24.78 -7.61
CA GLU A 195 -48.86 -25.28 -6.38
C GLU A 195 -49.79 -24.22 -5.76
N LEU A 196 -49.36 -22.95 -5.70
CA LEU A 196 -50.18 -21.88 -5.15
C LEU A 196 -51.51 -21.68 -5.91
N PRO A 197 -51.52 -21.55 -7.26
CA PRO A 197 -52.77 -21.39 -8.02
C PRO A 197 -53.67 -22.63 -7.95
N ALA A 198 -53.09 -23.83 -7.91
CA ALA A 198 -53.84 -25.08 -7.76
C ALA A 198 -54.50 -25.18 -6.37
N HIS A 199 -53.80 -24.80 -5.30
CA HIS A 199 -54.37 -24.73 -3.95
C HIS A 199 -55.51 -23.73 -3.84
N ILE A 200 -55.37 -22.55 -4.45
CA ILE A 200 -56.44 -21.53 -4.52
C ILE A 200 -57.67 -22.09 -5.27
N SER A 201 -57.45 -22.71 -6.43
CA SER A 201 -58.53 -23.27 -7.27
C SER A 201 -59.28 -24.40 -6.57
N ARG A 202 -58.56 -25.27 -5.86
CA ARG A 202 -59.15 -26.37 -5.09
C ARG A 202 -59.97 -25.85 -3.91
N SER A 203 -59.46 -24.86 -3.18
CA SER A 203 -60.15 -24.28 -2.03
C SER A 203 -61.44 -23.56 -2.45
N ILE A 204 -61.46 -22.91 -3.62
CA ILE A 204 -62.67 -22.30 -4.19
C ILE A 204 -63.67 -23.40 -4.66
N GLY A 205 -63.18 -24.45 -5.31
CA GLY A 205 -64.01 -25.57 -5.78
C GLY A 205 -64.67 -26.36 -4.64
N GLU A 206 -63.94 -26.63 -3.56
CA GLU A 206 -64.47 -27.31 -2.37
C GLU A 206 -65.54 -26.46 -1.65
N ALA A 207 -65.42 -25.13 -1.66
CA ALA A 207 -66.44 -24.22 -1.12
C ALA A 207 -67.71 -24.12 -1.98
N MET A 208 -67.59 -24.26 -3.31
CA MET A 208 -68.73 -24.17 -4.25
C MET A 208 -69.51 -25.49 -4.45
N SER A 209 -68.88 -26.65 -4.23
CA SER A 209 -69.49 -27.97 -4.45
C SER A 209 -70.82 -28.24 -3.68
N PRO A 210 -70.97 -27.92 -2.39
CA PRO A 210 -72.22 -28.17 -1.65
C PRO A 210 -73.39 -27.32 -2.16
N LEU A 211 -73.13 -26.12 -2.70
CA LEU A 211 -74.17 -25.26 -3.27
C LEU A 211 -74.76 -25.85 -4.56
N LEU A 212 -73.94 -26.52 -5.38
CA LEU A 212 -74.39 -27.19 -6.60
C LEU A 212 -75.14 -28.51 -6.31
N GLN A 213 -74.71 -29.26 -5.30
CA GLN A 213 -75.41 -30.47 -4.88
C GLN A 213 -76.80 -30.20 -4.31
N GLN A 214 -76.96 -29.13 -3.52
CA GLN A 214 -78.25 -28.77 -2.93
C GLN A 214 -79.29 -28.33 -3.98
N VAL A 215 -78.82 -27.79 -5.12
CA VAL A 215 -79.67 -27.45 -6.28
C VAL A 215 -80.04 -28.71 -7.08
N GLY A 216 -79.12 -29.68 -7.21
CA GLY A 216 -79.36 -30.93 -7.93
C GLY A 216 -80.32 -31.91 -7.24
N GLN A 217 -80.31 -31.97 -5.90
CA GLN A 217 -81.13 -32.93 -5.14
C GLN A 217 -82.63 -32.60 -5.14
N ILE A 218 -83.01 -31.35 -5.36
CA ILE A 218 -84.41 -30.91 -5.46
C ILE A 218 -85.07 -31.43 -6.76
N GLY A 219 -84.27 -31.78 -7.77
CA GLY A 219 -84.77 -32.22 -9.08
C GLY A 219 -85.14 -33.71 -9.19
N ALA A 220 -84.68 -34.58 -8.28
CA ALA A 220 -84.65 -36.03 -8.55
C ALA A 220 -85.71 -36.88 -7.81
N THR A 221 -86.35 -36.40 -6.74
CA THR A 221 -87.17 -37.26 -5.85
C THR A 221 -88.69 -37.04 -5.93
N GLY A 222 -89.17 -36.10 -6.75
CA GLY A 222 -90.56 -35.61 -6.65
C GLY A 222 -91.61 -36.24 -7.59
N MET A 223 -91.23 -37.09 -8.56
CA MET A 223 -92.11 -37.32 -9.73
C MET A 223 -92.84 -38.67 -9.78
N GLU A 224 -92.42 -39.71 -9.04
CA GLU A 224 -93.06 -41.04 -9.10
C GLU A 224 -94.39 -41.14 -8.30
N GLY A 225 -94.63 -40.26 -7.32
CA GLY A 225 -95.86 -40.26 -6.52
C GLY A 225 -97.01 -39.45 -7.11
N MET A 226 -96.74 -38.59 -8.10
CA MET A 226 -97.67 -37.54 -8.54
C MET A 226 -98.69 -38.03 -9.59
N VAL A 227 -98.37 -39.07 -10.36
CA VAL A 227 -99.18 -39.50 -11.52
C VAL A 227 -100.50 -40.17 -11.13
N ARG A 228 -100.61 -40.71 -9.90
CA ARG A 228 -101.84 -41.38 -9.46
C ARG A 228 -102.83 -40.44 -8.75
N ASP A 229 -102.36 -39.32 -8.19
CA ASP A 229 -103.21 -38.33 -7.50
C ASP A 229 -103.72 -37.22 -8.45
N LEU A 230 -103.09 -37.08 -9.64
CA LEU A 230 -103.37 -36.05 -10.64
C LEU A 230 -104.75 -36.19 -11.33
N SER A 231 -105.39 -37.35 -11.27
CA SER A 231 -106.64 -37.59 -12.02
C SER A 231 -107.91 -37.10 -11.33
N SER A 232 -107.90 -36.86 -10.01
CA SER A 232 -109.11 -36.46 -9.25
C SER A 232 -109.14 -34.99 -8.84
N ARG A 233 -108.00 -34.30 -8.84
CA ARG A 233 -107.85 -32.92 -8.34
C ARG A 233 -107.68 -31.86 -9.44
N PHE A 234 -107.72 -32.28 -10.71
CA PHE A 234 -107.28 -31.49 -11.86
C PHE A 234 -108.07 -30.20 -12.15
N SER A 235 -109.27 -30.02 -11.60
CA SER A 235 -110.09 -28.82 -11.88
C SER A 235 -110.15 -27.80 -10.74
N GLU A 236 -110.04 -28.23 -9.49
CA GLU A 236 -110.20 -27.34 -8.32
C GLU A 236 -108.86 -26.81 -7.81
N ASP A 237 -107.79 -27.61 -7.87
CA ASP A 237 -106.46 -27.19 -7.44
C ASP A 237 -105.73 -26.34 -8.48
N VAL A 238 -106.11 -26.36 -9.77
CA VAL A 238 -105.48 -25.55 -10.83
C VAL A 238 -105.78 -24.06 -10.65
N GLY A 239 -107.02 -23.70 -10.28
CA GLY A 239 -107.37 -22.30 -9.99
C GLY A 239 -106.66 -21.75 -8.75
N ARG A 240 -106.48 -22.60 -7.72
CA ARG A 240 -105.77 -22.24 -6.48
C ARG A 240 -104.25 -22.20 -6.67
N ALA A 241 -103.70 -23.12 -7.45
CA ALA A 241 -102.27 -23.19 -7.78
C ALA A 241 -101.84 -22.06 -8.73
N LEU A 242 -102.69 -21.63 -9.68
CA LEU A 242 -102.41 -20.45 -10.52
C LEU A 242 -102.41 -19.16 -9.71
N SER A 243 -103.33 -19.01 -8.75
CA SER A 243 -103.31 -17.86 -7.82
C SER A 243 -102.06 -17.87 -6.93
N GLN A 244 -101.68 -19.03 -6.38
CA GLN A 244 -100.45 -19.16 -5.59
C GLN A 244 -99.17 -19.03 -6.42
N ALA A 245 -99.17 -19.46 -7.68
CA ALA A 245 -98.05 -19.28 -8.60
C ALA A 245 -97.90 -17.81 -9.01
N SER A 246 -99.00 -17.08 -9.22
CA SER A 246 -98.97 -15.63 -9.39
C SER A 246 -98.40 -14.92 -8.17
N ASP A 247 -98.82 -15.28 -6.95
CA ASP A 247 -98.25 -14.70 -5.72
C ASP A 247 -96.76 -15.03 -5.57
N LYS A 248 -96.34 -16.27 -5.88
CA LYS A 248 -94.94 -16.69 -5.84
C LYS A 248 -94.10 -16.00 -6.92
N LEU A 249 -94.67 -15.72 -8.10
CA LEU A 249 -94.02 -14.98 -9.19
C LEU A 249 -93.91 -13.48 -8.87
N THR A 250 -94.91 -12.89 -8.21
CA THR A 250 -94.81 -11.52 -7.67
C THR A 250 -93.71 -11.44 -6.61
N ILE A 251 -93.67 -12.39 -5.67
CA ILE A 251 -92.60 -12.48 -4.66
C ILE A 251 -91.22 -12.71 -5.31
N ALA A 252 -91.15 -13.50 -6.38
CA ALA A 252 -89.90 -13.70 -7.13
C ALA A 252 -89.47 -12.43 -7.88
N GLY A 253 -90.41 -11.69 -8.47
CA GLY A 253 -90.16 -10.38 -9.10
C GLY A 253 -89.69 -9.32 -8.10
N GLU A 254 -90.24 -9.32 -6.89
CA GLU A 254 -89.77 -8.48 -5.77
C GLU A 254 -88.37 -8.87 -5.31
N ARG A 255 -88.09 -10.18 -5.17
CA ARG A 255 -86.76 -10.69 -4.80
C ARG A 255 -85.69 -10.39 -5.84
N ILE A 256 -86.04 -10.45 -7.13
CA ILE A 256 -85.15 -10.09 -8.23
C ILE A 256 -84.94 -8.57 -8.29
N SER A 257 -85.98 -7.77 -8.06
CA SER A 257 -85.82 -6.31 -7.92
C SER A 257 -84.94 -5.94 -6.72
N GLU A 258 -85.09 -6.63 -5.59
CA GLU A 258 -84.22 -6.45 -4.42
C GLU A 258 -82.78 -6.87 -4.71
N LEU A 259 -82.58 -7.98 -5.44
CA LEU A 259 -81.26 -8.43 -5.85
C LEU A 259 -80.61 -7.44 -6.82
N SER A 260 -81.37 -6.92 -7.81
CA SER A 260 -80.90 -5.90 -8.74
C SER A 260 -80.53 -4.61 -8.02
N ALA A 261 -81.36 -4.16 -7.06
CA ALA A 261 -81.06 -2.97 -6.26
C ALA A 261 -79.82 -3.17 -5.37
N ARG A 262 -79.63 -4.37 -4.78
CA ARG A 262 -78.42 -4.71 -4.03
C ARG A 262 -77.19 -4.81 -4.94
N MET A 263 -77.35 -5.29 -6.16
CA MET A 263 -76.27 -5.40 -7.13
C MET A 263 -75.86 -4.02 -7.65
N ASP A 264 -76.81 -3.13 -7.95
CA ASP A 264 -76.55 -1.72 -8.28
C ASP A 264 -75.85 -1.00 -7.13
N GLN A 265 -76.30 -1.24 -5.89
CA GLN A 265 -75.64 -0.67 -4.71
C GLN A 265 -74.22 -1.22 -4.51
N SER A 266 -74.00 -2.51 -4.78
CA SER A 266 -72.69 -3.15 -4.70
C SER A 266 -71.75 -2.66 -5.80
N SER A 267 -72.23 -2.55 -7.04
CA SER A 267 -71.50 -2.04 -8.19
C SER A 267 -71.14 -0.56 -8.01
N GLY A 268 -72.07 0.26 -7.50
CA GLY A 268 -71.79 1.65 -7.13
C GLY A 268 -70.74 1.77 -6.03
N ARG A 269 -70.79 0.89 -5.01
CA ARG A 269 -69.79 0.85 -3.93
C ARG A 269 -68.43 0.39 -4.45
N MET A 270 -68.40 -0.63 -5.32
CA MET A 270 -67.18 -1.13 -5.96
C MET A 270 -66.55 -0.08 -6.88
N GLY A 271 -67.36 0.66 -7.65
CA GLY A 271 -66.91 1.80 -8.44
C GLY A 271 -66.25 2.86 -7.56
N SER A 272 -66.90 3.25 -6.45
CA SER A 272 -66.34 4.24 -5.53
C SER A 272 -65.06 3.79 -4.81
N GLU A 273 -64.94 2.50 -4.47
CA GLU A 273 -63.73 1.93 -3.87
C GLU A 273 -62.58 1.86 -4.89
N MET A 274 -62.89 1.52 -6.14
CA MET A 274 -61.91 1.48 -7.22
C MET A 274 -61.41 2.89 -7.58
N GLU A 275 -62.31 3.88 -7.62
CA GLU A 275 -61.99 5.29 -7.85
C GLU A 275 -61.13 5.86 -6.71
N ASN A 276 -61.43 5.50 -5.45
CA ASN A 276 -60.58 5.81 -4.30
C ASN A 276 -59.22 5.10 -4.37
N ALA A 277 -59.16 3.83 -4.79
CA ALA A 277 -57.90 3.10 -4.92
C ALA A 277 -57.00 3.69 -6.01
N VAL A 278 -57.58 4.06 -7.15
CA VAL A 278 -56.88 4.77 -8.23
C VAL A 278 -56.42 6.14 -7.75
N GLY A 279 -57.26 6.91 -7.04
CA GLY A 279 -56.87 8.19 -6.45
C GLY A 279 -55.70 8.08 -5.47
N ARG A 280 -55.70 7.05 -4.61
CA ARG A 280 -54.57 6.76 -3.70
C ARG A 280 -53.31 6.37 -4.45
N LEU A 281 -53.42 5.57 -5.52
CA LEU A 281 -52.28 5.20 -6.37
C LEU A 281 -51.69 6.44 -7.07
N THR A 282 -52.52 7.29 -7.67
CA THR A 282 -52.08 8.55 -8.30
C THR A 282 -51.39 9.46 -7.28
N GLN A 283 -51.94 9.59 -6.07
CA GLN A 283 -51.32 10.36 -5.00
C GLN A 283 -49.96 9.78 -4.58
N THR A 284 -49.86 8.46 -4.44
CA THR A 284 -48.61 7.79 -4.04
C THR A 284 -47.53 7.95 -5.11
N VAL A 285 -47.89 7.91 -6.39
CA VAL A 285 -46.97 8.14 -7.51
C VAL A 285 -46.47 9.59 -7.53
N GLU A 286 -47.35 10.56 -7.25
CA GLU A 286 -46.97 11.98 -7.18
C GLU A 286 -46.07 12.27 -5.97
N ASP A 287 -46.35 11.67 -4.81
CA ASP A 287 -45.50 11.76 -3.63
C ASP A 287 -44.11 11.15 -3.90
N LEU A 288 -44.05 10.02 -4.62
CA LEU A 288 -42.80 9.37 -5.01
C LEU A 288 -41.99 10.22 -6.00
N ARG A 289 -42.66 10.83 -6.99
CA ARG A 289 -42.06 11.78 -7.95
C ARG A 289 -41.49 13.01 -7.22
N THR A 290 -42.21 13.53 -6.23
CA THR A 290 -41.78 14.68 -5.42
C THR A 290 -40.58 14.31 -4.54
N ALA A 291 -40.61 13.15 -3.88
CA ALA A 291 -39.51 12.65 -3.06
C ALA A 291 -38.25 12.36 -3.90
N MET A 292 -38.40 11.79 -5.10
CA MET A 292 -37.29 11.60 -6.04
C MET A 292 -36.70 12.94 -6.51
N GLY A 293 -37.55 13.92 -6.82
CA GLY A 293 -37.09 15.27 -7.18
C GLY A 293 -36.28 15.95 -6.06
N ALA A 294 -36.76 15.84 -4.82
CA ALA A 294 -36.04 16.35 -3.64
C ALA A 294 -34.70 15.62 -3.42
N THR A 295 -34.68 14.30 -3.59
CA THR A 295 -33.48 13.48 -3.46
C THR A 295 -32.45 13.80 -4.53
N ALA A 296 -32.87 13.93 -5.80
CA ALA A 296 -31.99 14.30 -6.91
C ALA A 296 -31.38 15.70 -6.70
N LYS A 297 -32.17 16.66 -6.20
CA LYS A 297 -31.69 18.01 -5.89
C LYS A 297 -30.67 18.01 -4.74
N THR A 298 -30.91 17.20 -3.71
CA THR A 298 -30.01 17.05 -2.56
C THR A 298 -28.70 16.37 -2.98
N ALA A 299 -28.78 15.30 -3.78
CA ALA A 299 -27.62 14.60 -4.32
C ALA A 299 -26.79 15.49 -5.25
N SER A 300 -27.44 16.25 -6.14
CA SER A 300 -26.77 17.23 -7.00
C SER A 300 -26.06 18.30 -6.17
N SER A 301 -26.73 18.84 -5.14
CA SER A 301 -26.12 19.85 -4.26
C SER A 301 -24.93 19.29 -3.49
N ALA A 302 -25.02 18.07 -2.96
CA ALA A 302 -23.94 17.41 -2.26
C ALA A 302 -22.74 17.11 -3.18
N LEU A 303 -23.01 16.69 -4.43
CA LEU A 303 -21.98 16.46 -5.43
C LEU A 303 -21.28 17.76 -5.83
N THR A 304 -22.04 18.83 -6.09
CA THR A 304 -21.47 20.15 -6.40
C THR A 304 -20.63 20.68 -5.24
N GLN A 305 -21.14 20.59 -4.01
CA GLN A 305 -20.42 21.04 -2.82
C GLN A 305 -19.16 20.21 -2.55
N GLY A 306 -19.23 18.89 -2.72
CA GLY A 306 -18.06 18.02 -2.62
C GLY A 306 -17.02 18.31 -3.69
N THR A 307 -17.45 18.65 -4.91
CA THR A 307 -16.54 19.06 -6.00
C THR A 307 -15.87 20.40 -5.71
N GLU A 308 -16.61 21.38 -5.19
CA GLU A 308 -16.04 22.68 -4.76
C GLU A 308 -15.06 22.52 -3.60
N GLN A 309 -15.37 21.67 -2.61
CA GLN A 309 -14.44 21.36 -1.52
C GLN A 309 -13.18 20.67 -2.02
N LEU A 310 -13.30 19.71 -2.95
CA LEU A 310 -12.15 19.04 -3.56
C LEU A 310 -11.27 20.03 -4.34
N LEU A 311 -11.88 20.89 -5.15
CA LEU A 311 -11.15 21.91 -5.91
C LEU A 311 -10.47 22.92 -4.98
N SER A 312 -11.14 23.32 -3.90
CA SER A 312 -10.56 24.21 -2.88
C SER A 312 -9.36 23.56 -2.20
N ALA A 313 -9.49 22.32 -1.74
CA ALA A 313 -8.40 21.58 -1.09
C ALA A 313 -7.22 21.33 -2.05
N MET A 314 -7.50 21.02 -3.32
CA MET A 314 -6.46 20.90 -4.34
C MET A 314 -5.75 22.22 -4.59
N ASN A 315 -6.48 23.34 -4.67
CA ASN A 315 -5.89 24.65 -4.91
C ASN A 315 -5.03 25.10 -3.71
N GLU A 316 -5.49 24.86 -2.48
CA GLU A 316 -4.74 25.14 -1.25
C GLU A 316 -3.47 24.27 -1.17
N THR A 317 -3.56 23.00 -1.54
CA THR A 317 -2.40 22.09 -1.59
C THR A 317 -1.39 22.54 -2.66
N LEU A 318 -1.86 22.89 -3.86
CA LEU A 318 -1.00 23.41 -4.94
C LEU A 318 -0.34 24.73 -4.55
N GLN A 319 -1.04 25.58 -3.82
CA GLN A 319 -0.49 26.83 -3.31
C GLN A 319 0.56 26.57 -2.23
N GLY A 320 0.31 25.66 -1.29
CA GLY A 320 1.29 25.21 -0.31
C GLY A 320 2.54 24.59 -0.94
N ILE A 321 2.39 23.79 -2.01
CA ILE A 321 3.52 23.28 -2.79
C ILE A 321 4.30 24.41 -3.45
N ARG A 322 3.61 25.38 -4.05
CA ARG A 322 4.24 26.52 -4.74
C ARG A 322 5.01 27.41 -3.78
N ASP A 323 4.44 27.67 -2.60
CA ASP A 323 5.07 28.45 -1.54
C ASP A 323 6.27 27.71 -0.95
N ASN A 324 6.13 26.43 -0.61
CA ASN A 324 7.22 25.60 -0.07
C ASN A 324 8.35 25.41 -1.10
N THR A 325 8.02 25.25 -2.38
CA THR A 325 9.03 25.18 -3.45
C THR A 325 9.74 26.53 -3.64
N GLY A 326 9.01 27.64 -3.55
CA GLY A 326 9.57 28.99 -3.62
C GLY A 326 10.42 29.35 -2.40
N GLU A 327 10.10 28.81 -1.23
CA GLU A 327 10.89 28.97 0.00
C GLU A 327 12.14 28.07 -0.03
N GLY A 328 12.00 26.81 -0.46
CA GLY A 328 13.13 25.91 -0.70
C GLY A 328 14.11 26.42 -1.75
N ALA A 329 13.62 26.99 -2.86
CA ALA A 329 14.47 27.63 -3.87
C ALA A 329 15.23 28.85 -3.31
N ARG A 330 14.57 29.66 -2.47
CA ARG A 330 15.22 30.77 -1.76
C ARG A 330 16.27 30.30 -0.77
N ALA A 331 15.99 29.25 0.01
CA ALA A 331 16.94 28.65 0.94
C ALA A 331 18.16 28.05 0.23
N ILE A 332 17.95 27.35 -0.88
CA ILE A 332 19.03 26.82 -1.72
C ILE A 332 19.86 27.97 -2.32
N SER A 333 19.21 29.03 -2.80
CA SER A 333 19.93 30.19 -3.33
C SER A 333 20.74 30.90 -2.24
N ALA A 334 20.23 31.00 -1.02
CA ALA A 334 20.94 31.56 0.12
C ALA A 334 22.15 30.70 0.51
N ALA A 335 21.96 29.38 0.60
CA ALA A 335 23.03 28.43 0.89
C ALA A 335 24.13 28.44 -0.19
N ALA A 336 23.76 28.58 -1.47
CA ALA A 336 24.72 28.71 -2.56
C ALA A 336 25.53 30.02 -2.47
N LEU A 337 24.90 31.10 -1.99
CA LEU A 337 25.55 32.40 -1.79
C LEU A 337 26.51 32.37 -0.59
N GLU A 338 26.11 31.71 0.51
CA GLU A 338 26.97 31.45 1.67
C GLU A 338 28.15 30.55 1.31
N MET A 339 27.93 29.48 0.54
CA MET A 339 29.01 28.61 0.04
C MET A 339 30.01 29.39 -0.81
N ARG A 340 29.53 30.30 -1.67
CA ARG A 340 30.39 31.14 -2.49
C ARG A 340 31.20 32.12 -1.62
N GLN A 341 30.58 32.75 -0.63
CA GLN A 341 31.29 33.62 0.31
C GLN A 341 32.33 32.85 1.14
N ALA A 342 32.00 31.65 1.61
CA ALA A 342 32.92 30.80 2.34
C ALA A 342 34.11 30.37 1.45
N ALA A 343 33.88 30.07 0.18
CA ALA A 343 34.95 29.77 -0.78
C ALA A 343 35.84 30.99 -1.07
N GLU A 344 35.26 32.18 -1.20
CA GLU A 344 36.01 33.43 -1.36
C GLU A 344 36.84 33.76 -0.10
N ALA A 345 36.28 33.57 1.09
CA ALA A 345 36.97 33.75 2.37
C ALA A 345 38.11 32.75 2.54
N PHE A 346 37.88 31.47 2.25
CA PHE A 346 38.90 30.43 2.29
C PHE A 346 40.05 30.74 1.32
N ARG A 347 39.74 31.23 0.11
CA ARG A 347 40.76 31.64 -0.86
C ARG A 347 41.60 32.81 -0.33
N ALA A 348 40.96 33.81 0.28
CA ALA A 348 41.65 34.95 0.86
C ALA A 348 42.56 34.54 2.04
N GLU A 349 42.10 33.63 2.89
CA GLU A 349 42.87 33.13 4.01
C GLU A 349 44.08 32.31 3.55
N LEU A 350 43.93 31.54 2.47
CA LEU A 350 45.01 30.78 1.84
C LEU A 350 46.05 31.71 1.16
N GLU A 351 45.60 32.81 0.57
CA GLU A 351 46.46 33.86 -0.01
C GLU A 351 47.22 34.63 1.09
N GLU A 352 46.58 34.92 2.22
CA GLU A 352 47.23 35.55 3.39
C GLU A 352 48.22 34.60 4.06
N ALA A 353 47.89 33.31 4.21
CA ALA A 353 48.79 32.29 4.76
C ALA A 353 50.01 32.08 3.87
N THR A 354 49.84 32.06 2.54
CA THR A 354 50.97 31.96 1.59
C THR A 354 51.81 33.23 1.58
N LYS A 355 51.20 34.41 1.66
CA LYS A 355 51.93 35.68 1.78
C LYS A 355 52.73 35.75 3.08
N THR A 356 52.12 35.40 4.21
CA THR A 356 52.78 35.37 5.54
C THR A 356 53.88 34.32 5.58
N GLY A 357 53.64 33.12 5.04
CA GLY A 357 54.66 32.07 4.92
C GLY A 357 55.83 32.50 4.04
N SER A 358 55.57 33.21 2.93
CA SER A 358 56.63 33.76 2.07
C SER A 358 57.39 34.91 2.73
N GLY A 359 56.71 35.72 3.56
CA GLY A 359 57.30 36.79 4.35
C GLY A 359 58.23 36.24 5.43
N ALA A 360 57.75 35.29 6.23
CA ALA A 360 58.54 34.60 7.24
C ALA A 360 59.73 33.85 6.63
N ALA A 361 59.55 33.20 5.47
CA ALA A 361 60.64 32.56 4.74
C ALA A 361 61.69 33.58 4.25
N ARG A 362 61.26 34.75 3.74
CA ARG A 362 62.17 35.83 3.34
C ARG A 362 62.92 36.45 4.53
N GLU A 363 62.24 36.71 5.65
CA GLU A 363 62.87 37.21 6.87
C GLU A 363 63.90 36.22 7.42
N GLN A 364 63.56 34.93 7.46
CA GLN A 364 64.49 33.87 7.86
C GLN A 364 65.72 33.83 6.92
N MET A 365 65.50 33.99 5.62
CA MET A 365 66.58 33.96 4.62
C MET A 365 67.44 35.23 4.66
N GLN A 366 66.86 36.40 4.97
CA GLN A 366 67.59 37.65 5.21
C GLN A 366 68.38 37.60 6.52
N ALA A 367 67.79 37.09 7.60
CA ALA A 367 68.48 36.89 8.88
C ALA A 367 69.64 35.90 8.73
N ALA A 368 69.44 34.80 8.01
CA ALA A 368 70.50 33.85 7.66
C ALA A 368 71.59 34.50 6.79
N SER A 369 71.21 35.33 5.81
CA SER A 369 72.17 36.06 4.96
C SER A 369 72.94 37.13 5.72
N GLN A 370 72.32 37.84 6.68
CA GLN A 370 73.00 38.79 7.56
C GLN A 370 73.92 38.08 8.55
N ALA A 371 73.50 36.95 9.12
CA ALA A 371 74.36 36.14 9.98
C ALA A 371 75.57 35.61 9.19
N ALA A 372 75.37 35.13 7.96
CA ALA A 372 76.44 34.72 7.07
C ALA A 372 77.36 35.90 6.71
N SER A 373 76.80 37.07 6.36
CA SER A 373 77.57 38.26 6.03
C SER A 373 78.37 38.77 7.23
N SER A 374 77.81 38.75 8.43
CA SER A 374 78.49 39.16 9.66
C SER A 374 79.60 38.19 10.04
N ALA A 375 79.40 36.88 9.82
CA ALA A 375 80.45 35.88 9.96
C ALA A 375 81.57 36.06 8.93
N ILE A 376 81.24 36.39 7.68
CA ILE A 376 82.20 36.69 6.61
C ILE A 376 82.98 37.98 6.92
N ASP A 377 82.31 39.04 7.38
CA ASP A 377 82.95 40.29 7.79
C ASP A 377 83.84 40.10 9.03
N GLY A 378 83.39 39.28 9.99
CA GLY A 378 84.16 38.91 11.17
C GLY A 378 85.42 38.10 10.80
N ALA A 379 85.30 37.18 9.85
CA ALA A 379 86.43 36.46 9.29
C ALA A 379 87.38 37.39 8.51
N GLY A 380 86.84 38.30 7.70
CA GLY A 380 87.61 39.29 6.94
C GLY A 380 88.39 40.25 7.83
N ARG A 381 87.76 40.75 8.91
CA ARG A 381 88.42 41.58 9.94
C ARG A 381 89.48 40.80 10.71
N SER A 382 89.23 39.54 11.04
CA SER A 382 90.23 38.70 11.73
C SER A 382 91.44 38.44 10.83
N ILE A 383 91.24 38.26 9.52
CA ILE A 383 92.32 38.12 8.54
C ILE A 383 93.09 39.45 8.40
N LEU A 384 92.40 40.58 8.31
CA LEU A 384 93.03 41.90 8.25
C LEU A 384 93.81 42.21 9.54
N ASP A 385 93.26 41.93 10.72
CA ASP A 385 93.94 42.13 12.01
C ASP A 385 95.16 41.21 12.17
N ALA A 386 95.09 39.98 11.65
CA ALA A 386 96.22 39.06 11.59
C ALA A 386 97.31 39.55 10.62
N PHE A 387 96.92 40.16 9.49
CA PHE A 387 97.85 40.78 8.55
C PHE A 387 98.48 42.06 9.11
N ASP A 388 97.71 42.91 9.78
CA ASP A 388 98.19 44.16 10.40
C ASP A 388 99.11 43.88 11.59
N LYS A 389 98.77 42.89 12.44
CA LYS A 389 99.69 42.41 13.49
C LYS A 389 100.97 41.86 12.91
N ARG A 390 100.90 41.03 11.86
CA ARG A 390 102.11 40.53 11.19
C ARG A 390 102.92 41.64 10.54
N ALA A 391 102.29 42.63 9.91
CA ALA A 391 103.00 43.76 9.31
C ALA A 391 103.66 44.64 10.39
N GLY A 392 102.98 44.87 11.52
CA GLY A 392 103.52 45.56 12.69
C GLY A 392 104.64 44.80 13.39
N ASP A 393 104.54 43.48 13.48
CA ASP A 393 105.57 42.61 14.05
C ASP A 393 106.78 42.51 13.11
N ILE A 394 106.59 42.55 11.79
CA ILE A 394 107.68 42.63 10.80
C ILE A 394 108.36 44.01 10.85
N ALA A 395 107.61 45.10 11.00
CA ALA A 395 108.18 46.44 11.16
C ALA A 395 108.99 46.56 12.47
N LYS A 396 108.45 46.05 13.58
CA LYS A 396 109.15 45.98 14.88
C LYS A 396 110.35 45.04 14.86
N ALA A 397 110.27 43.91 14.15
CA ALA A 397 111.39 43.01 13.94
C ALA A 397 112.49 43.66 13.08
N THR A 398 112.12 44.48 12.10
CA THR A 398 113.08 45.23 11.25
C THR A 398 113.77 46.35 12.06
N GLU A 399 113.04 47.03 12.94
CA GLU A 399 113.56 48.06 13.84
C GLU A 399 114.42 47.46 14.98
N ALA A 400 114.04 46.29 15.51
CA ALA A 400 114.81 45.53 16.51
C ALA A 400 116.07 44.86 15.91
N PHE A 401 116.00 44.40 14.66
CA PHE A 401 117.15 43.85 13.92
C PHE A 401 118.19 44.93 13.59
N SER A 402 117.76 46.19 13.42
CA SER A 402 118.66 47.35 13.28
C SER A 402 119.35 47.75 14.59
N SER A 403 118.82 47.37 15.76
CA SER A 403 119.27 47.92 17.05
C SER A 403 120.04 46.94 17.94
N LYS A 404 120.01 45.63 17.72
CA LYS A 404 120.60 44.68 18.70
C LYS A 404 121.17 43.39 18.09
N ALA A 405 122.03 43.54 17.10
CA ALA A 405 122.65 42.43 16.38
C ALA A 405 123.99 41.93 16.96
N ALA A 406 124.23 41.98 18.29
CA ALA A 406 125.58 41.73 18.80
C ALA A 406 125.80 40.74 19.95
N GLU A 407 124.82 40.27 20.75
CA GLU A 407 125.22 39.59 22.01
C GLU A 407 124.73 38.16 22.34
N ASP A 408 123.53 37.69 22.01
CA ASP A 408 123.04 36.44 22.67
C ASP A 408 122.90 35.21 21.76
N LEU A 409 124.02 34.77 21.16
CA LEU A 409 124.08 33.66 20.19
C LEU A 409 124.16 32.23 20.78
N LEU A 410 123.87 32.00 22.07
CA LEU A 410 124.10 30.69 22.70
C LEU A 410 122.89 29.99 23.34
N ASP A 411 121.67 30.53 23.25
CA ASP A 411 120.44 29.87 23.74
C ASP A 411 119.54 29.08 22.71
N PRO A 412 119.86 28.85 21.41
CA PRO A 412 118.80 28.49 20.46
C PRO A 412 118.38 27.02 20.44
N LEU A 413 119.17 26.07 20.98
CA LEU A 413 118.92 24.64 20.73
C LEU A 413 117.77 24.06 21.57
N GLY A 414 117.48 24.62 22.75
CA GLY A 414 116.32 24.24 23.56
C GLY A 414 115.00 24.81 23.02
N GLN A 415 115.02 26.07 22.61
CA GLN A 415 113.84 26.79 22.11
C GLN A 415 113.36 26.28 20.74
N ILE A 416 114.26 25.76 19.90
CA ILE A 416 113.87 25.14 18.61
C ILE A 416 113.09 23.84 18.81
N SER A 417 113.42 23.04 19.84
CA SER A 417 112.68 21.81 20.17
C SER A 417 111.26 22.11 20.67
N GLU A 418 111.10 23.13 21.52
CA GLU A 418 109.80 23.60 22.00
C GLU A 418 108.94 24.22 20.90
N ARG A 419 109.53 25.04 20.02
CA ARG A 419 108.82 25.63 18.87
C ARG A 419 108.37 24.58 17.87
N LEU A 420 109.19 23.55 17.58
CA LEU A 420 108.77 22.44 16.72
C LEU A 420 107.64 21.61 17.37
N LYS A 421 107.66 21.40 18.70
CA LYS A 421 106.54 20.78 19.43
C LYS A 421 105.25 21.60 19.35
N SER A 422 105.34 22.92 19.49
CA SER A 422 104.19 23.82 19.37
C SER A 422 103.61 23.78 17.95
N VAL A 423 104.45 23.85 16.93
CA VAL A 423 104.02 23.76 15.52
C VAL A 423 103.37 22.42 15.22
N VAL A 424 103.89 21.30 15.73
CA VAL A 424 103.26 19.98 15.58
C VAL A 424 101.92 19.91 16.31
N THR A 425 101.80 20.53 17.49
CA THR A 425 100.55 20.58 18.26
C THR A 425 99.49 21.42 17.55
N GLU A 426 99.87 22.58 17.00
CA GLU A 426 98.99 23.43 16.19
C GLU A 426 98.60 22.75 14.87
N LEU A 427 99.53 22.06 14.20
CA LEU A 427 99.23 21.30 12.98
C LEU A 427 98.25 20.15 13.26
N THR A 428 98.40 19.47 14.39
CA THR A 428 97.48 18.42 14.84
C THR A 428 96.10 19.00 15.19
N GLY A 429 96.06 20.17 15.84
CA GLY A 429 94.83 20.93 16.11
C GLY A 429 94.13 21.39 14.82
N GLY A 430 94.89 21.85 13.83
CA GLY A 430 94.41 22.22 12.50
C GLY A 430 93.83 21.03 11.75
N MET A 431 94.51 19.88 11.75
CA MET A 431 93.99 18.64 11.15
C MET A 431 92.72 18.15 11.83
N SER A 432 92.60 18.26 13.17
CA SER A 432 91.37 17.90 13.89
C SER A 432 90.20 18.84 13.55
N SER A 433 90.49 20.11 13.25
CA SER A 433 89.48 21.10 12.88
C SER A 433 89.05 20.91 11.42
N LEU A 434 89.97 20.54 10.54
CA LEU A 434 89.68 20.15 9.15
C LEU A 434 88.85 18.86 9.11
N GLY A 435 89.12 17.90 10.00
CA GLY A 435 88.30 16.69 10.17
C GLY A 435 86.86 17.03 10.57
N ARG A 436 86.67 17.86 11.61
CA ARG A 436 85.34 18.33 12.02
C ARG A 436 84.60 19.12 10.93
N PHE A 437 85.33 19.91 10.14
CA PHE A 437 84.76 20.63 8.99
C PHE A 437 84.30 19.67 7.88
N SER A 438 85.11 18.66 7.58
CA SER A 438 84.75 17.60 6.62
C SER A 438 83.52 16.80 7.09
N ASP A 439 83.43 16.49 8.39
CA ASP A 439 82.26 15.82 8.98
C ASP A 439 81.02 16.72 8.94
N GLY A 440 81.17 18.02 9.17
CA GLY A 440 80.10 19.01 9.03
C GLY A 440 79.58 19.15 7.59
N ILE A 441 80.49 19.16 6.60
CA ILE A 441 80.10 19.14 5.17
C ILE A 441 79.36 17.84 4.83
N ARG A 442 79.84 16.69 5.33
CA ARG A 442 79.20 15.40 5.10
C ARG A 442 77.81 15.34 5.72
N ALA A 443 77.65 15.80 6.96
CA ALA A 443 76.35 15.87 7.64
C ALA A 443 75.39 16.85 6.92
N GLY A 444 75.89 17.98 6.42
CA GLY A 444 75.11 18.92 5.62
C GLY A 444 74.65 18.34 4.27
N ALA A 445 75.52 17.57 3.61
CA ALA A 445 75.18 16.86 2.38
C ALA A 445 74.13 15.77 2.61
N GLU A 446 74.28 14.95 3.66
CA GLU A 446 73.32 13.91 4.06
C GLU A 446 71.96 14.52 4.44
N ALA A 447 71.94 15.65 5.17
CA ALA A 447 70.71 16.37 5.50
C ALA A 447 70.01 16.95 4.25
N THR A 448 70.79 17.45 3.29
CA THR A 448 70.26 17.97 2.02
C THR A 448 69.68 16.84 1.15
N GLU A 449 70.33 15.68 1.13
CA GLU A 449 69.83 14.48 0.45
C GLU A 449 68.52 13.98 1.07
N GLN A 450 68.44 13.93 2.41
CA GLN A 450 67.22 13.56 3.12
C GLN A 450 66.08 14.56 2.86
N ALA A 451 66.36 15.86 2.89
CA ALA A 451 65.37 16.90 2.58
C ALA A 451 64.85 16.77 1.14
N ALA A 452 65.73 16.52 0.17
CA ALA A 452 65.34 16.26 -1.21
C ALA A 452 64.50 14.98 -1.35
N GLY A 453 64.83 13.93 -0.58
CA GLY A 453 64.05 12.69 -0.48
C GLY A 453 62.63 12.94 0.06
N HIS A 454 62.51 13.68 1.16
CA HIS A 454 61.21 14.07 1.73
C HIS A 454 60.38 14.91 0.76
N PHE A 455 61.00 15.86 0.06
CA PHE A 455 60.30 16.68 -0.93
C PHE A 455 59.78 15.84 -2.10
N ARG A 456 60.58 14.88 -2.59
CA ARG A 456 60.17 13.96 -3.65
C ARG A 456 59.04 13.03 -3.19
N GLY A 457 59.11 12.54 -1.96
CA GLY A 457 58.06 11.73 -1.34
C GLY A 457 56.74 12.49 -1.14
N ALA A 458 56.80 13.73 -0.64
CA ALA A 458 55.63 14.59 -0.47
C ALA A 458 54.99 14.93 -1.83
N SER A 459 55.80 15.24 -2.84
CA SER A 459 55.31 15.49 -4.20
C SER A 459 54.63 14.26 -4.81
N SER A 460 55.21 13.06 -4.60
CA SER A 460 54.59 11.79 -5.01
C SER A 460 53.24 11.56 -4.30
N ALA A 461 53.17 11.78 -2.98
CA ALA A 461 51.94 11.63 -2.22
C ALA A 461 50.85 12.61 -2.66
N PHE A 462 51.21 13.84 -3.03
CA PHE A 462 50.27 14.81 -3.61
C PHE A 462 49.73 14.36 -4.97
N VAL A 463 50.58 13.82 -5.85
CA VAL A 463 50.14 13.27 -7.16
C VAL A 463 49.22 12.05 -6.95
N GLU A 464 49.57 11.19 -5.99
CA GLU A 464 48.79 10.00 -5.65
C GLU A 464 47.44 10.37 -5.03
N ALA A 465 47.36 11.45 -4.22
CA ALA A 465 46.11 11.98 -3.68
C ALA A 465 45.25 12.76 -4.70
N ALA A 466 45.87 13.42 -5.68
CA ALA A 466 45.16 14.15 -6.73
C ALA A 466 44.49 13.23 -7.77
N THR A 467 45.00 12.01 -7.93
CA THR A 467 44.47 11.01 -8.88
C THR A 467 43.04 10.55 -8.54
N PRO A 468 42.71 10.11 -7.31
CA PRO A 468 41.34 9.75 -6.94
C PRO A 468 40.38 10.95 -6.97
N LEU A 469 40.85 12.19 -6.74
CA LEU A 469 40.03 13.40 -6.89
C LEU A 469 39.58 13.62 -8.34
N ARG A 470 40.48 13.43 -9.32
CA ARG A 470 40.13 13.47 -10.75
C ARG A 470 39.14 12.36 -11.13
N ALA A 471 39.37 11.15 -10.65
CA ALA A 471 38.46 10.03 -10.87
C ALA A 471 37.07 10.31 -10.26
N SER A 472 37.02 10.81 -9.03
CA SER A 472 35.76 11.17 -8.35
C SER A 472 35.02 12.29 -9.08
N THR A 473 35.72 13.29 -9.61
CA THR A 473 35.10 14.37 -10.40
C THR A 473 34.49 13.84 -11.69
N SER A 474 35.19 12.93 -12.39
CA SER A 474 34.67 12.27 -13.58
C SER A 474 33.47 11.36 -13.28
N SER A 475 33.50 10.61 -12.17
CA SER A 475 32.37 9.77 -11.74
C SER A 475 31.14 10.60 -11.37
N ILE A 476 31.33 11.75 -10.73
CA ILE A 476 30.23 12.69 -10.43
C ILE A 476 29.62 13.22 -11.73
N GLU A 477 30.43 13.58 -12.72
CA GLU A 477 29.94 14.08 -14.02
C GLU A 477 29.13 13.00 -14.77
N VAL A 478 29.58 11.74 -14.73
CA VAL A 478 28.85 10.59 -15.29
C VAL A 478 27.56 10.31 -14.53
N ALA A 479 27.59 10.38 -13.18
CA ALA A 479 26.40 10.18 -12.36
C ALA A 479 25.34 11.25 -12.63
N ILE A 480 25.74 12.53 -12.78
CA ILE A 480 24.82 13.63 -13.11
C ILE A 480 24.17 13.42 -14.48
N LYS A 481 24.93 12.97 -15.49
CA LYS A 481 24.36 12.60 -16.80
C LYS A 481 23.35 11.47 -16.69
N HIS A 482 23.68 10.40 -15.99
CA HIS A 482 22.75 9.29 -15.76
C HIS A 482 21.48 9.72 -15.03
N LEU A 483 21.60 10.61 -14.06
CA LEU A 483 20.46 11.14 -13.31
C LEU A 483 19.56 12.00 -14.21
N ALA A 484 20.15 12.82 -15.08
CA ALA A 484 19.42 13.60 -16.08
C ALA A 484 18.68 12.69 -17.09
N ASP A 485 19.35 11.67 -17.63
CA ASP A 485 18.75 10.71 -18.57
C ASP A 485 17.64 9.87 -17.91
N ALA A 486 17.86 9.42 -16.67
CA ALA A 486 16.85 8.70 -15.90
C ALA A 486 15.62 9.57 -15.64
N THR A 487 15.81 10.85 -15.30
CA THR A 487 14.72 11.80 -15.05
C THR A 487 13.92 12.07 -16.34
N ALA A 488 14.60 12.19 -17.48
CA ALA A 488 13.95 12.33 -18.78
C ALA A 488 13.12 11.08 -19.16
N ASN A 489 13.68 9.88 -18.97
CA ASN A 489 12.98 8.62 -19.25
C ASN A 489 11.77 8.39 -18.32
N ILE A 490 11.89 8.75 -17.04
CA ILE A 490 10.76 8.70 -16.10
C ILE A 490 9.67 9.66 -16.54
N SER A 491 10.01 10.89 -16.94
CA SER A 491 9.04 11.87 -17.42
C SER A 491 8.30 11.39 -18.68
N ASP A 492 9.01 10.78 -19.64
CA ASP A 492 8.42 10.18 -20.84
C ASP A 492 7.51 8.98 -20.51
N THR A 493 7.93 8.13 -19.58
CA THR A 493 7.16 6.95 -19.13
C THR A 493 5.90 7.35 -18.38
N VAL A 494 5.99 8.36 -17.50
CA VAL A 494 4.84 8.94 -16.78
C VAL A 494 3.88 9.61 -17.78
N GLY A 495 4.38 10.34 -18.76
CA GLY A 495 3.56 10.94 -19.82
C GLY A 495 2.80 9.89 -20.64
N LYS A 496 3.48 8.80 -21.05
CA LYS A 496 2.85 7.69 -21.76
C LYS A 496 1.84 6.94 -20.92
N SER A 497 2.14 6.70 -19.63
CA SER A 497 1.22 6.02 -18.70
C SER A 497 -0.02 6.86 -18.40
N ALA A 498 0.14 8.18 -18.24
CA ALA A 498 -0.97 9.11 -18.08
C ALA A 498 -1.85 9.14 -19.33
N ALA A 499 -1.25 9.18 -20.52
CA ALA A 499 -1.99 9.11 -21.78
C ALA A 499 -2.75 7.78 -21.95
N ALA A 500 -2.12 6.64 -21.62
CA ALA A 500 -2.75 5.32 -21.68
C ALA A 500 -3.90 5.19 -20.67
N THR A 501 -3.74 5.74 -19.47
CA THR A 501 -4.78 5.77 -18.42
C THR A 501 -5.96 6.64 -18.86
N ALA A 502 -5.69 7.83 -19.41
CA ALA A 502 -6.73 8.71 -19.95
C ALA A 502 -7.50 8.06 -21.10
N SER A 503 -6.81 7.38 -22.02
CA SER A 503 -7.45 6.64 -23.11
C SER A 503 -8.30 5.47 -22.60
N SER A 504 -7.81 4.73 -21.59
CA SER A 504 -8.57 3.63 -20.97
C SER A 504 -9.81 4.14 -20.23
N ALA A 505 -9.68 5.25 -19.50
CA ALA A 505 -10.81 5.91 -18.84
C ALA A 505 -11.85 6.42 -19.85
N ALA A 506 -11.41 6.99 -20.98
CA ALA A 506 -12.31 7.42 -22.05
C ALA A 506 -13.06 6.24 -22.69
N SER A 507 -12.39 5.12 -22.96
CA SER A 507 -13.06 3.90 -23.45
C SER A 507 -14.05 3.33 -22.43
N ALA A 508 -13.69 3.30 -21.14
CA ALA A 508 -14.59 2.83 -20.09
C ALA A 508 -15.84 3.71 -19.97
N LEU A 509 -15.69 5.03 -20.06
CA LEU A 509 -16.80 5.99 -20.10
C LEU A 509 -17.69 5.79 -21.33
N ALA A 510 -17.10 5.54 -22.50
CA ALA A 510 -17.85 5.28 -23.72
C ALA A 510 -18.67 3.97 -23.61
N SER A 511 -18.08 2.89 -23.10
CA SER A 511 -18.79 1.64 -22.86
C SER A 511 -19.89 1.80 -21.79
N ALA A 512 -19.64 2.57 -20.74
CA ALA A 512 -20.66 2.88 -19.73
C ALA A 512 -21.83 3.68 -20.33
N GLN A 513 -21.55 4.65 -21.21
CA GLN A 513 -22.60 5.38 -21.94
C GLN A 513 -23.42 4.48 -22.86
N GLU A 514 -22.78 3.53 -23.55
CA GLU A 514 -23.47 2.58 -24.42
C GLU A 514 -24.40 1.65 -23.63
N ILE A 515 -23.92 1.11 -22.49
CA ILE A 515 -24.71 0.26 -21.60
C ILE A 515 -25.89 1.04 -21.01
N LEU A 516 -25.65 2.25 -20.50
CA LEU A 516 -26.72 3.10 -19.96
C LEU A 516 -27.74 3.50 -21.02
N GLY A 517 -27.30 3.75 -22.26
CA GLY A 517 -28.19 3.99 -23.39
C GLY A 517 -29.01 2.75 -23.78
N GLY A 518 -28.44 1.56 -23.66
CA GLY A 518 -29.12 0.28 -23.84
C GLY A 518 -30.20 0.03 -22.79
N GLU A 519 -29.88 0.23 -21.52
CA GLU A 519 -30.83 0.13 -20.39
C GLU A 519 -31.97 1.15 -20.52
N ALA A 520 -31.68 2.39 -20.89
CA ALA A 520 -32.71 3.41 -21.12
C ALA A 520 -33.70 3.00 -22.23
N LYS A 521 -33.20 2.46 -23.35
CA LYS A 521 -34.05 1.94 -24.43
C LYS A 521 -34.84 0.70 -24.02
N ALA A 522 -34.27 -0.18 -23.19
CA ALA A 522 -34.95 -1.34 -22.67
C ALA A 522 -36.11 -0.95 -21.74
N ILE A 523 -35.90 0.06 -20.88
CA ILE A 523 -36.94 0.64 -20.02
C ILE A 523 -38.05 1.28 -20.87
N GLU A 524 -37.70 2.04 -21.91
CA GLU A 524 -38.67 2.65 -22.83
C GLU A 524 -39.50 1.59 -23.57
N ALA A 525 -38.86 0.52 -24.07
CA ALA A 525 -39.54 -0.60 -24.69
C ALA A 525 -40.46 -1.35 -23.71
N SER A 526 -40.03 -1.51 -22.46
CA SER A 526 -40.83 -2.16 -21.42
C SER A 526 -42.03 -1.30 -21.00
N LEU A 527 -41.87 0.02 -20.92
CA LEU A 527 -42.96 0.97 -20.66
C LEU A 527 -43.99 0.97 -21.80
N SER A 528 -43.53 0.99 -23.06
CA SER A 528 -44.41 0.86 -24.22
C SER A 528 -45.14 -0.48 -24.25
N GLY A 529 -44.49 -1.58 -23.83
CA GLY A 529 -45.13 -2.88 -23.65
C GLY A 529 -46.22 -2.88 -22.59
N ILE A 530 -46.00 -2.18 -21.47
CA ILE A 530 -47.01 -2.00 -20.41
C ILE A 530 -48.19 -1.16 -20.93
N GLU A 531 -47.93 -0.11 -21.69
CA GLU A 531 -48.98 0.72 -22.30
C GLU A 531 -49.85 -0.11 -23.27
N ALA A 532 -49.23 -0.92 -24.14
CA ALA A 532 -49.95 -1.81 -25.05
C ALA A 532 -50.75 -2.91 -24.30
N MET A 533 -50.23 -3.39 -23.17
CA MET A 533 -50.93 -4.33 -22.29
C MET A 533 -52.15 -3.68 -21.63
N LEU A 534 -52.01 -2.44 -21.15
CA LEU A 534 -53.10 -1.66 -20.56
C LEU A 534 -54.21 -1.36 -21.58
N GLU A 535 -53.84 -1.04 -22.83
CA GLU A 535 -54.82 -0.81 -23.90
C GLU A 535 -55.59 -2.08 -24.26
N ARG A 536 -54.93 -3.25 -24.26
CA ARG A 536 -55.59 -4.55 -24.42
C ARG A 536 -56.55 -4.88 -23.27
N LEU A 537 -56.16 -4.58 -22.03
CA LEU A 537 -57.02 -4.76 -20.86
C LEU A 537 -58.23 -3.83 -20.92
N ARG A 538 -58.04 -2.59 -21.37
CA ARG A 538 -59.13 -1.64 -21.60
C ARG A 538 -60.11 -2.14 -22.67
N GLY A 539 -59.60 -2.62 -23.80
CA GLY A 539 -60.44 -3.23 -24.85
C GLY A 539 -61.11 -4.55 -24.42
N GLN A 540 -60.60 -5.25 -23.40
CA GLN A 540 -61.33 -6.36 -22.76
C GLN A 540 -62.47 -5.85 -21.86
N GLY A 541 -62.29 -4.72 -21.17
CA GLY A 541 -63.37 -4.04 -20.45
C GLY A 541 -64.52 -3.66 -21.37
N ASP A 542 -64.24 -3.02 -22.51
CA ASP A 542 -65.26 -2.64 -23.48
C ASP A 542 -66.03 -3.86 -24.05
N ARG A 543 -65.36 -5.01 -24.19
CA ARG A 543 -66.00 -6.27 -24.61
C ARG A 543 -66.90 -6.87 -23.54
N LEU A 544 -66.53 -6.72 -22.27
CA LEU A 544 -67.36 -7.15 -21.15
C LEU A 544 -68.63 -6.28 -21.07
N ASP A 545 -68.50 -4.97 -21.28
CA ASP A 545 -69.65 -4.05 -21.34
C ASP A 545 -70.58 -4.38 -22.51
N ASP A 546 -70.05 -4.66 -23.71
CA ASP A 546 -70.85 -5.11 -24.87
C ASP A 546 -71.52 -6.47 -24.62
N MET A 547 -70.85 -7.38 -23.90
CA MET A 547 -71.44 -8.64 -23.47
C MET A 547 -72.60 -8.44 -22.49
N ASP A 548 -72.45 -7.55 -21.52
CA ASP A 548 -73.51 -7.21 -20.57
C ASP A 548 -74.71 -6.56 -21.25
N GLU A 549 -74.48 -5.64 -22.21
CA GLU A 549 -75.57 -5.03 -22.99
C GLU A 549 -76.32 -6.08 -23.84
N LYS A 550 -75.59 -7.01 -24.47
CA LYS A 550 -76.17 -8.12 -25.25
C LYS A 550 -76.92 -9.10 -24.37
N LEU A 551 -76.40 -9.43 -23.19
CA LEU A 551 -77.08 -10.29 -22.21
C LEU A 551 -78.37 -9.62 -21.72
N GLY A 552 -78.34 -8.31 -21.42
CA GLY A 552 -79.54 -7.55 -21.07
C GLY A 552 -80.61 -7.62 -22.16
N LYS A 553 -80.24 -7.39 -23.42
CA LYS A 553 -81.16 -7.54 -24.57
C LYS A 553 -81.69 -8.97 -24.73
N ALA A 554 -80.86 -9.98 -24.51
CA ALA A 554 -81.26 -11.38 -24.59
C ALA A 554 -82.25 -11.75 -23.48
N PHE A 555 -82.05 -11.26 -22.25
CA PHE A 555 -83.00 -11.44 -21.15
C PHE A 555 -84.34 -10.75 -21.43
N GLU A 556 -84.32 -9.54 -22.00
CA GLU A 556 -85.53 -8.80 -22.37
C GLU A 556 -86.32 -9.53 -23.47
N ALA A 557 -85.61 -10.07 -24.47
CA ALA A 557 -86.20 -10.90 -25.52
C ALA A 557 -86.79 -12.19 -24.95
N TYR A 558 -86.07 -12.86 -24.05
CA TYR A 558 -86.55 -14.07 -23.38
C TYR A 558 -87.80 -13.78 -22.53
N ARG A 559 -87.80 -12.67 -21.76
CA ARG A 559 -88.95 -12.20 -20.99
C ARG A 559 -90.18 -11.97 -21.89
N THR A 560 -89.98 -11.34 -23.04
CA THR A 560 -91.05 -11.06 -24.01
C THR A 560 -91.57 -12.35 -24.66
N GLN A 561 -90.67 -13.26 -25.03
CA GLN A 561 -91.03 -14.56 -25.62
C GLN A 561 -91.82 -15.42 -24.62
N VAL A 562 -91.41 -15.45 -23.35
CA VAL A 562 -92.11 -16.17 -22.28
C VAL A 562 -93.47 -15.54 -22.01
N ALA A 563 -93.57 -14.21 -21.92
CA ALA A 563 -94.85 -13.53 -21.76
C ALA A 563 -95.81 -13.84 -22.92
N SER A 564 -95.32 -13.79 -24.16
CA SER A 564 -96.13 -14.11 -25.35
C SER A 564 -96.54 -15.59 -25.40
N ALA A 565 -95.66 -16.52 -25.01
CA ALA A 565 -95.99 -17.93 -24.94
C ALA A 565 -97.05 -18.23 -23.87
N VAL A 566 -96.95 -17.57 -22.71
CA VAL A 566 -97.95 -17.67 -21.63
C VAL A 566 -99.30 -17.08 -22.08
N GLU A 567 -99.30 -15.93 -22.74
CA GLU A 567 -100.52 -15.32 -23.30
C GLU A 567 -101.14 -16.18 -24.40
N GLY A 568 -100.31 -16.79 -25.26
CA GLY A 568 -100.74 -17.77 -26.26
C GLY A 568 -101.35 -19.04 -25.65
N MET A 569 -100.78 -19.54 -24.54
CA MET A 569 -101.38 -20.65 -23.78
C MET A 569 -102.74 -20.27 -23.21
N PHE A 570 -102.89 -19.07 -22.63
CA PHE A 570 -104.18 -18.58 -22.15
C PHE A 570 -105.20 -18.43 -23.28
N GLY A 571 -104.78 -17.95 -24.46
CA GLY A 571 -105.61 -17.89 -25.66
C GLY A 571 -106.09 -19.27 -26.10
N HIS A 572 -105.19 -20.25 -26.17
CA HIS A 572 -105.51 -21.62 -26.58
C HIS A 572 -106.44 -22.32 -25.58
N VAL A 573 -106.25 -22.11 -24.27
CA VAL A 573 -107.17 -22.61 -23.23
C VAL A 573 -108.56 -22.00 -23.37
N ARG A 574 -108.65 -20.70 -23.69
CA ARG A 574 -109.94 -20.00 -23.88
C ARG A 574 -110.67 -20.47 -25.14
N GLU A 575 -109.93 -20.73 -26.22
CA GLU A 575 -110.47 -21.28 -27.47
C GLU A 575 -110.92 -22.73 -27.30
N MET A 576 -110.12 -23.55 -26.60
CA MET A 576 -110.48 -24.91 -26.24
C MET A 576 -111.73 -24.94 -25.34
N GLN A 577 -111.86 -24.01 -24.38
CA GLN A 577 -113.05 -23.83 -23.56
C GLN A 577 -114.26 -23.41 -24.42
N ALA A 578 -114.08 -22.52 -25.39
CA ALA A 578 -115.14 -22.09 -26.31
C ALA A 578 -115.60 -23.21 -27.27
N GLN A 579 -114.71 -24.11 -27.67
CA GLN A 579 -115.05 -25.28 -28.50
C GLN A 579 -115.64 -26.45 -27.70
N LEU A 580 -115.22 -26.63 -26.44
CA LEU A 580 -115.74 -27.70 -25.57
C LEU A 580 -117.07 -27.33 -24.89
N SER A 581 -117.37 -26.03 -24.69
CA SER A 581 -118.64 -25.60 -24.07
C SER A 581 -119.89 -26.09 -24.84
N PRO A 582 -119.98 -25.98 -26.18
CA PRO A 582 -121.10 -26.52 -26.93
C PRO A 582 -121.18 -28.05 -26.86
N ALA A 583 -120.04 -28.74 -26.83
CA ALA A 583 -119.99 -30.20 -26.71
C ALA A 583 -120.49 -30.67 -25.33
N LEU A 584 -120.14 -29.94 -24.27
CA LEU A 584 -120.65 -30.15 -22.90
C LEU A 584 -122.13 -29.81 -22.79
N ASP A 585 -122.61 -28.73 -23.41
CA ASP A 585 -124.04 -28.39 -23.45
C ASP A 585 -124.85 -29.46 -24.24
N THR A 586 -124.26 -30.03 -25.28
CA THR A 586 -124.88 -31.15 -26.02
C THR A 586 -124.94 -32.41 -25.17
N LEU A 587 -123.86 -32.74 -24.43
CA LEU A 587 -123.87 -33.86 -23.48
C LEU A 587 -124.87 -33.63 -22.34
N HIS A 588 -124.98 -32.40 -21.82
CA HIS A 588 -125.98 -32.04 -20.81
C HIS A 588 -127.40 -32.17 -21.37
N SER A 589 -127.67 -31.75 -22.61
CA SER A 589 -128.99 -31.93 -23.22
C SER A 589 -129.35 -33.41 -23.46
N ILE A 590 -128.37 -34.24 -23.83
CA ILE A 590 -128.54 -35.69 -23.97
C ILE A 590 -128.81 -36.34 -22.61
N VAL A 591 -128.14 -35.91 -21.53
CA VAL A 591 -128.37 -36.39 -20.16
C VAL A 591 -129.76 -35.98 -19.65
N VAL A 592 -130.20 -34.74 -19.92
CA VAL A 592 -131.56 -34.28 -19.58
C VAL A 592 -132.63 -35.01 -20.40
N GLN A 593 -132.36 -35.34 -21.67
CA GLN A 593 -133.24 -36.21 -22.46
C GLN A 593 -133.25 -37.66 -21.97
N ALA A 594 -132.13 -38.17 -21.44
CA ALA A 594 -132.04 -39.50 -20.85
C ALA A 594 -132.76 -39.57 -19.48
N GLU A 595 -132.80 -38.50 -18.69
CA GLU A 595 -133.60 -38.41 -17.46
C GLU A 595 -135.12 -38.41 -17.74
N GLN A 596 -135.56 -37.98 -18.93
CA GLN A 596 -136.97 -38.08 -19.36
C GLN A 596 -137.38 -39.51 -19.79
N PHE A 597 -136.46 -40.48 -19.79
CA PHE A 597 -136.70 -41.88 -20.11
C PHE A 597 -136.42 -42.83 -18.92
N ALA A 598 -136.83 -42.43 -17.70
CA ALA A 598 -136.92 -43.34 -16.55
C ALA A 598 -138.34 -43.99 -16.48
N PRO A 599 -138.49 -45.30 -16.77
CA PRO A 599 -139.78 -45.98 -16.67
C PRO A 599 -140.21 -46.23 -15.22
N GLU A 600 -141.49 -45.93 -14.95
CA GLU A 600 -142.21 -46.25 -13.72
C GLU A 600 -142.08 -47.74 -13.34
N SER A 601 -141.70 -48.01 -12.09
CA SER A 601 -142.06 -49.28 -11.44
C SER A 601 -142.73 -49.03 -10.09
N ARG A 602 -144.02 -49.34 -10.08
CA ARG A 602 -145.00 -49.35 -8.98
C ARG A 602 -144.61 -50.20 -7.77
N ARG A 603 -144.95 -49.70 -6.58
CA ARG A 603 -145.87 -50.26 -5.54
C ARG A 603 -145.69 -49.40 -4.28
N ARG A 604 -146.70 -48.82 -3.63
CA ARG A 604 -148.07 -49.26 -3.36
C ARG A 604 -148.95 -48.04 -3.04
#